data_AF-A0A976GAZ5-F1
#
_entry.id   AF-A0A976GAZ5-F1
#
_cell.length_a   1.000
_cell.length_b   1.000
_cell.length_c   1.000
_cell.angle_alpha   90.00
_cell.angle_beta   90.00
_cell.angle_gamma   90.00
#
_symmetry.space_group_name_H-M   'P 1'
#
loop_
_entity.id
_entity.type
_entity.pdbx_description
1 polymer ?
#
loop_
_entity_poly.entity_id
_entity_poly.type
_entity_poly.pdbx_seq_one_letter_code
_entity_poly.pdbx_strand_id
1 'polypeptide(L)'
;MSSIASSMAIHNAMLREHPELLARLYQPFAFDRRHEEAPGQAPYTMTHVFSWHNGRLFNRYIRSFINTAQRFPDAPRLAPEDIAALDQFDACTQDPRFRIDMELAPGDMQFLNNYVVLHSRTSYEDHPELDRKRHLLRLWLFTPGLADVPESFRLRYLLTDAWAKNPRPPIYDVNQIMGVATH
;
A
#
# COMPACT_ATOMS: atom_id res chain seq x y z
N MET A 1 -13.35 7.95 8.19
CA MET A 1 -12.23 8.89 8.09
C MET A 1 -11.12 8.31 7.21
N SER A 2 -10.39 9.15 6.47
CA SER A 2 -9.16 8.79 5.76
C SER A 2 -7.96 9.15 6.63
N SER A 3 -6.96 8.27 6.71
CA SER A 3 -5.76 8.50 7.49
C SER A 3 -4.53 8.31 6.62
N ILE A 4 -3.58 9.23 6.69
CA ILE A 4 -2.29 9.14 5.99
C ILE A 4 -1.14 9.26 6.98
N ALA A 5 -0.02 8.59 6.70
CA ALA A 5 1.19 8.71 7.50
C ALA A 5 2.45 8.82 6.63
N SER A 6 3.39 9.66 7.06
CA SER A 6 4.67 9.84 6.35
C SER A 6 5.61 8.67 6.68
N SER A 7 5.85 7.78 5.72
CA SER A 7 6.79 6.67 5.94
C SER A 7 8.23 7.15 6.08
N MET A 8 8.56 8.33 5.53
CA MET A 8 9.90 8.93 5.67
C MET A 8 10.13 9.48 7.09
N ALA A 9 9.10 10.09 7.69
CA ALA A 9 9.19 10.55 9.07
C ALA A 9 9.32 9.38 10.05
N ILE A 10 8.55 8.31 9.80
CA ILE A 10 8.63 7.05 10.56
C ILE A 10 10.01 6.40 10.42
N HIS A 11 10.54 6.34 9.19
CA HIS A 11 11.90 5.84 8.93
C HIS A 11 12.94 6.59 9.78
N ASN A 12 12.90 7.93 9.75
CA ASN A 12 13.82 8.75 10.52
C ASN A 12 13.66 8.57 12.04
N ALA A 13 12.43 8.35 12.52
CA ALA A 13 12.18 8.06 13.94
C ALA A 13 12.78 6.72 14.35
N MET A 14 12.50 5.66 13.59
CA MET A 14 13.09 4.34 13.84
C MET A 14 14.61 4.37 13.71
N LEU A 15 15.18 5.17 12.79
CA LEU A 15 16.63 5.30 12.68
C LEU A 15 17.27 5.88 13.94
N ARG A 16 16.59 6.80 14.63
CA ARG A 16 17.08 7.41 15.87
C ARG A 16 16.85 6.52 17.09
N GLU A 17 15.70 5.86 17.15
CA GLU A 17 15.19 5.22 18.37
C GLU A 17 15.35 3.69 18.37
N HIS A 18 15.30 3.06 17.19
CA HIS A 18 15.31 1.60 17.00
C HIS A 18 16.10 1.18 15.73
N PRO A 19 17.37 1.60 15.56
CA PRO A 19 18.12 1.37 14.33
C PRO A 19 18.28 -0.12 13.97
N GLU A 20 18.35 -1.01 14.98
CA GLU A 20 18.40 -2.46 14.82
C GLU A 20 17.10 -3.03 14.22
N LEU A 21 15.94 -2.53 14.65
CA LEU A 21 14.65 -2.92 14.07
C LEU A 21 14.49 -2.34 12.67
N LEU A 22 14.93 -1.09 12.46
CA LEU A 22 14.91 -0.49 11.13
C LEU A 22 15.74 -1.30 10.13
N ALA A 23 16.91 -1.80 10.54
CA ALA A 23 17.76 -2.62 9.68
C ALA A 23 17.06 -3.90 9.17
N ARG A 24 16.13 -4.47 9.96
CA ARG A 24 15.29 -5.60 9.53
C ARG A 24 14.37 -5.21 8.37
N LEU A 25 13.84 -3.99 8.35
CA LEU A 25 12.93 -3.51 7.31
C LEU A 25 13.58 -3.32 5.93
N TYR A 26 14.91 -3.37 5.86
CA TYR A 26 15.69 -3.41 4.62
C TYR A 26 15.95 -4.84 4.11
N GLN A 27 15.60 -5.86 4.88
CA GLN A 27 15.70 -7.25 4.44
C GLN A 27 14.52 -7.64 3.52
N PRO A 28 14.67 -8.70 2.71
CA PRO A 28 13.58 -9.22 1.90
C PRO A 28 12.48 -9.89 2.74
N PHE A 29 11.23 -9.48 2.54
CA PHE A 29 10.02 -10.10 3.06
C PHE A 29 9.19 -10.71 1.94
N ALA A 30 8.54 -11.83 2.21
CA ALA A 30 7.55 -12.41 1.32
C ALA A 30 6.24 -11.59 1.38
N PHE A 31 5.81 -11.06 0.24
CA PHE A 31 4.52 -10.40 0.09
C PHE A 31 3.61 -11.27 -0.79
N ASP A 32 2.46 -11.62 -0.25
CA ASP A 32 1.41 -12.33 -0.97
C ASP A 32 0.96 -11.56 -2.22
N ARG A 33 0.81 -12.27 -3.33
CA ARG A 33 0.35 -11.71 -4.61
C ARG A 33 -1.17 -11.75 -4.77
N ARG A 34 -1.90 -12.35 -3.82
CA ARG A 34 -3.38 -12.31 -3.76
C ARG A 34 -4.06 -12.78 -5.04
N HIS A 35 -3.53 -13.83 -5.68
CA HIS A 35 -4.04 -14.40 -6.93
C HIS A 35 -3.84 -13.50 -8.16
N GLU A 36 -2.93 -12.52 -8.07
CA GLU A 36 -2.47 -11.71 -9.19
C GLU A 36 -1.15 -12.25 -9.79
N GLU A 37 -0.80 -13.50 -9.54
CA GLU A 37 0.33 -14.18 -10.18
C GLU A 37 0.04 -14.62 -11.63
N ALA A 38 1.05 -14.54 -12.50
CA ALA A 38 0.98 -15.16 -13.81
C ALA A 38 1.15 -16.70 -13.70
N PRO A 39 0.63 -17.49 -14.66
CA PRO A 39 0.79 -18.94 -14.64
C PRO A 39 2.25 -19.37 -14.45
N GLY A 40 2.49 -20.25 -13.47
CA GLY A 40 3.83 -20.78 -13.15
C GLY A 40 4.70 -19.89 -12.27
N GLN A 41 4.22 -18.71 -11.84
CA GLN A 41 4.95 -17.88 -10.88
C GLN A 41 4.58 -18.22 -9.43
N ALA A 42 5.51 -17.97 -8.50
CA ALA A 42 5.25 -18.12 -7.08
C ALA A 42 4.09 -17.21 -6.62
N PRO A 43 3.29 -17.66 -5.63
CA PRO A 43 2.12 -16.92 -5.14
C PRO A 43 2.49 -15.78 -4.17
N TYR A 44 3.79 -15.58 -3.93
CA TYR A 44 4.35 -14.46 -3.21
C TYR A 44 5.54 -13.86 -3.98
N THR A 45 5.92 -12.64 -3.63
CA THR A 45 7.11 -11.95 -4.16
C THR A 45 8.00 -11.50 -3.02
N MET A 46 9.32 -11.59 -3.19
CA MET A 46 10.28 -11.05 -2.24
C MET A 46 10.52 -9.57 -2.52
N THR A 47 10.27 -8.71 -1.54
CA THR A 47 10.47 -7.26 -1.65
C THR A 47 10.92 -6.71 -0.30
N HIS A 48 11.24 -5.42 -0.21
CA HIS A 48 11.70 -4.81 1.04
C HIS A 48 10.66 -3.81 1.52
N VAL A 49 10.57 -3.62 2.84
CA VAL A 49 9.70 -2.58 3.39
C VAL A 49 10.28 -1.20 3.09
N PHE A 50 11.61 -1.06 3.24
CA PHE A 50 12.36 0.10 2.78
C PHE A 50 13.44 -0.29 1.78
N SER A 51 13.62 0.55 0.76
CA SER A 51 14.70 0.43 -0.22
C SER A 51 15.29 1.80 -0.51
N TRP A 52 16.61 1.91 -0.47
CA TRP A 52 17.32 3.07 -1.01
C TRP A 52 17.68 2.82 -2.47
N HIS A 53 17.32 3.73 -3.37
CA HIS A 53 17.60 3.60 -4.80
C HIS A 53 17.83 4.97 -5.42
N ASN A 54 18.98 5.14 -6.08
CA ASN A 54 19.35 6.38 -6.78
C ASN A 54 19.12 7.67 -5.96
N GLY A 55 19.55 7.66 -4.69
CA GLY A 55 19.44 8.80 -3.79
C GLY A 55 18.03 9.05 -3.22
N ARG A 56 17.09 8.12 -3.44
CA ARG A 56 15.71 8.22 -2.96
C ARG A 56 15.38 7.04 -2.06
N LEU A 57 14.61 7.31 -1.01
CA LEU A 57 14.04 6.29 -0.15
C LEU A 57 12.65 5.90 -0.64
N PHE A 58 12.41 4.59 -0.75
CA PHE A 58 11.13 4.01 -1.13
C PHE A 58 10.60 3.18 0.01
N ASN A 59 9.29 3.25 0.22
CA ASN A 59 8.56 2.40 1.13
C ASN A 59 7.53 1.55 0.39
N ARG A 60 7.39 0.30 0.81
CA ARG A 60 6.24 -0.55 0.48
C ARG A 60 5.84 -1.31 1.71
N TYR A 61 4.68 -0.98 2.25
CA TYR A 61 4.21 -1.62 3.46
C TYR A 61 2.74 -2.00 3.38
N ILE A 62 2.49 -3.30 3.50
CA ILE A 62 1.15 -3.87 3.61
C ILE A 62 1.27 -5.07 4.56
N ARG A 63 1.14 -4.82 5.87
CA ARG A 63 1.29 -5.84 6.94
C ARG A 63 0.52 -7.12 6.64
N SER A 64 -0.73 -6.98 6.16
CA SER A 64 -1.58 -8.12 5.84
C SER A 64 -1.01 -9.00 4.72
N PHE A 65 -0.27 -8.46 3.75
CA PHE A 65 0.30 -9.26 2.65
C PHE A 65 1.54 -10.03 3.11
N ILE A 66 2.31 -9.45 4.03
CA ILE A 66 3.44 -10.14 4.69
C ILE A 66 2.91 -11.29 5.53
N ASN A 67 1.89 -11.03 6.34
CA ASN A 67 1.28 -12.03 7.21
C ASN A 67 0.63 -13.15 6.40
N THR A 68 -0.16 -12.81 5.36
CA THR A 68 -0.83 -13.85 4.58
C THR A 68 0.13 -14.65 3.70
N ALA A 69 1.30 -14.12 3.34
CA ALA A 69 2.35 -14.89 2.67
C ALA A 69 2.83 -16.08 3.52
N GLN A 70 2.75 -15.98 4.85
CA GLN A 70 3.13 -17.07 5.75
C GLN A 70 2.25 -18.33 5.59
N ARG A 71 1.11 -18.26 4.90
CA ARG A 71 0.31 -19.46 4.56
C ARG A 71 1.02 -20.40 3.57
N PHE A 72 1.95 -19.88 2.78
CA PHE A 72 2.67 -20.66 1.78
C PHE A 72 3.83 -21.39 2.44
N PRO A 73 3.94 -22.73 2.37
CA PRO A 73 5.01 -23.48 3.04
C PRO A 73 6.41 -23.00 2.66
N ASP A 74 6.62 -22.67 1.38
CA ASP A 74 7.94 -22.29 0.84
C ASP A 74 8.28 -20.80 1.06
N ALA A 75 7.39 -19.99 1.63
CA ALA A 75 7.72 -18.60 1.94
C ALA A 75 8.69 -18.53 3.14
N PRO A 76 9.72 -17.67 3.10
CA PRO A 76 10.58 -17.44 4.25
C PRO A 76 9.78 -17.10 5.51
N ARG A 77 10.12 -17.76 6.61
CA ARG A 77 9.49 -17.53 7.92
C ARG A 77 9.99 -16.21 8.50
N LEU A 78 9.09 -15.47 9.13
CA LEU A 78 9.48 -14.28 9.90
C LEU A 78 10.23 -14.72 11.16
N ALA A 79 11.40 -14.14 11.39
CA ALA A 79 12.08 -14.26 12.67
C ALA A 79 11.37 -13.39 13.74
N PRO A 80 11.56 -13.64 15.05
CA PRO A 80 11.01 -12.78 16.09
C PRO A 80 11.39 -11.30 15.93
N GLU A 81 12.61 -11.01 15.46
CA GLU A 81 13.11 -9.66 15.22
C GLU A 81 12.42 -9.00 14.02
N ASP A 82 12.02 -9.78 13.01
CA ASP A 82 11.22 -9.28 11.89
C ASP A 82 9.84 -8.85 12.37
N ILE A 83 9.21 -9.66 13.23
CA ILE A 83 7.90 -9.36 13.80
C ILE A 83 7.99 -8.09 14.63
N ALA A 84 8.98 -7.98 15.51
CA ALA A 84 9.21 -6.79 16.33
C ALA A 84 9.43 -5.52 15.49
N ALA A 85 10.17 -5.61 14.39
CA ALA A 85 10.37 -4.48 13.48
C ALA A 85 9.08 -4.04 12.78
N LEU A 86 8.26 -4.99 12.33
CA LEU A 86 6.98 -4.71 11.71
C LEU A 86 5.97 -4.13 12.72
N ASP A 87 5.96 -4.64 13.96
CA ASP A 87 5.12 -4.11 15.04
C ASP A 87 5.54 -2.70 15.46
N GLN A 88 6.85 -2.42 15.56
CA GLN A 88 7.34 -1.07 15.81
C GLN A 88 6.96 -0.11 14.68
N PHE A 89 7.02 -0.56 13.42
CA PHE A 89 6.57 0.22 12.28
C PHE A 89 5.07 0.51 12.38
N ASP A 90 4.24 -0.50 12.67
CA ASP A 90 2.80 -0.36 12.89
C ASP A 90 2.50 0.63 14.01
N ALA A 91 3.21 0.55 15.15
CA ALA A 91 3.07 1.49 16.26
C ALA A 91 3.34 2.94 15.82
N CYS A 92 4.41 3.17 15.04
CA CYS A 92 4.69 4.48 14.47
C CYS A 92 3.57 4.96 13.52
N THR A 93 2.93 4.08 12.74
CA THR A 93 1.80 4.50 11.88
C THR A 93 0.58 5.00 12.67
N GLN A 94 0.45 4.58 13.92
CA GLN A 94 -0.64 4.97 14.82
C GLN A 94 -0.32 6.21 15.65
N ASP A 95 0.94 6.66 15.63
CA ASP A 95 1.38 7.84 16.38
C ASP A 95 0.87 9.14 15.71
N PRO A 96 0.15 10.00 16.45
CA PRO A 96 -0.31 11.31 15.94
C PRO A 96 0.80 12.23 15.43
N ARG A 97 2.07 12.01 15.82
CA ARG A 97 3.23 12.75 15.29
C ARG A 97 3.47 12.50 13.81
N PHE A 98 3.07 11.33 13.30
CA PHE A 98 3.36 10.89 11.92
C PHE A 98 2.11 10.77 11.05
N ARG A 99 0.92 10.79 11.66
CA ARG A 99 -0.36 10.63 10.95
C ARG A 99 -1.17 11.92 10.87
N ILE A 100 -1.94 12.03 9.81
CA ILE A 100 -2.98 13.05 9.62
C ILE A 100 -4.27 12.33 9.30
N ASP A 101 -5.32 12.71 10.02
CA ASP A 101 -6.68 12.22 9.84
C ASP A 101 -7.52 13.30 9.14
N MET A 102 -8.32 12.90 8.15
CA MET A 102 -9.16 13.81 7.37
C MET A 102 -10.47 13.17 6.93
N GLU A 103 -11.48 14.01 6.76
CA GLU A 103 -12.73 13.65 6.11
C GLU A 103 -12.66 14.01 4.63
N LEU A 104 -13.32 13.21 3.79
CA LEU A 104 -13.46 13.49 2.35
C LEU A 104 -14.93 13.74 2.09
N ALA A 105 -15.26 14.97 1.70
CA ALA A 105 -16.59 15.35 1.25
C ALA A 105 -16.81 14.92 -0.21
N PRO A 106 -18.07 14.84 -0.69
CA PRO A 106 -18.36 14.64 -2.11
C PRO A 106 -17.64 15.69 -2.96
N GLY A 107 -16.88 15.24 -3.96
CA GLY A 107 -16.06 16.10 -4.83
C GLY A 107 -14.60 16.22 -4.40
N ASP A 108 -14.24 15.87 -3.17
CA ASP A 108 -12.85 15.89 -2.71
C ASP A 108 -12.01 14.80 -3.38
N MET A 109 -10.77 15.15 -3.70
CA MET A 109 -9.79 14.25 -4.30
C MET A 109 -8.52 14.17 -3.45
N GLN A 110 -8.08 12.94 -3.16
CA GLN A 110 -6.83 12.67 -2.43
C GLN A 110 -5.79 12.06 -3.37
N PHE A 111 -4.68 12.77 -3.55
CA PHE A 111 -3.53 12.29 -4.33
C PHE A 111 -2.38 11.95 -3.39
N LEU A 112 -1.88 10.72 -3.47
CA LEU A 112 -0.81 10.22 -2.60
C LEU A 112 0.31 9.61 -3.43
N ASN A 113 1.56 9.91 -3.06
CA ASN A 113 2.71 9.17 -3.56
C ASN A 113 2.89 7.91 -2.71
N ASN A 114 2.51 6.76 -3.26
CA ASN A 114 2.52 5.46 -2.58
C ASN A 114 3.92 4.97 -2.15
N TYR A 115 5.01 5.63 -2.56
CA TYR A 115 6.35 5.28 -2.09
C TYR A 115 6.75 5.98 -0.80
N VAL A 116 6.05 7.05 -0.42
CA VAL A 116 6.45 7.89 0.73
C VAL A 116 5.29 8.19 1.69
N VAL A 117 4.06 7.87 1.29
CA VAL A 117 2.86 8.03 2.10
C VAL A 117 2.13 6.70 2.25
N LEU A 118 1.95 6.30 3.51
CA LEU A 118 1.04 5.23 3.91
C LEU A 118 -0.37 5.79 4.00
N HIS A 119 -1.36 4.95 3.76
CA HIS A 119 -2.75 5.34 3.89
C HIS A 119 -3.61 4.20 4.39
N SER A 120 -4.62 4.55 5.17
CA SER A 120 -5.62 3.63 5.68
C SER A 120 -6.98 4.33 5.75
N ARG A 121 -8.00 3.55 6.10
CA ARG A 121 -9.32 4.07 6.43
C ARG A 121 -9.71 3.52 7.79
N THR A 122 -10.38 4.34 8.59
CA THR A 122 -11.06 3.84 9.78
C THR A 122 -12.23 2.95 9.38
N SER A 123 -12.69 2.10 10.31
CA SER A 123 -13.97 1.42 10.16
C SER A 123 -15.10 2.44 9.93
N TYR A 124 -16.11 2.02 9.18
CA TYR A 124 -17.32 2.78 8.92
C TYR A 124 -18.50 1.81 8.89
N GLU A 125 -19.70 2.31 9.17
CA GLU A 125 -20.94 1.53 9.11
C GLU A 125 -21.52 1.63 7.69
N ASP A 126 -21.80 0.47 7.08
CA ASP A 126 -22.51 0.42 5.79
C ASP A 126 -24.01 0.60 6.04
N HIS A 127 -24.63 1.56 5.37
CA HIS A 127 -26.07 1.79 5.41
C HIS A 127 -26.76 1.12 4.21
N PRO A 128 -27.94 0.48 4.38
CA PRO A 128 -28.67 -0.13 3.28
C PRO A 128 -29.15 0.91 2.25
N GLU A 129 -29.44 2.14 2.68
CA GLU A 129 -29.90 3.23 1.83
C GLU A 129 -28.75 3.75 0.93
N LEU A 130 -28.99 3.83 -0.39
CA LEU A 130 -27.96 4.12 -1.39
C LEU A 130 -27.34 5.52 -1.23
N ASP A 131 -28.14 6.50 -0.82
CA ASP A 131 -27.77 7.89 -0.55
C ASP A 131 -26.91 8.04 0.72
N ARG A 132 -26.87 7.01 1.58
CA ARG A 132 -26.03 6.96 2.79
C ARG A 132 -24.77 6.12 2.61
N LYS A 133 -24.57 5.53 1.43
CA LYS A 133 -23.36 4.77 1.11
C LYS A 133 -22.23 5.69 0.72
N ARG A 134 -21.06 5.45 1.29
CA ARG A 134 -19.82 6.10 0.85
C ARG A 134 -19.38 5.50 -0.48
N HIS A 135 -19.47 6.28 -1.56
CA HIS A 135 -18.95 5.89 -2.87
C HIS A 135 -17.61 6.58 -3.17
N LEU A 136 -16.55 5.80 -3.33
CA LEU A 136 -15.22 6.31 -3.71
C LEU A 136 -14.71 5.59 -4.94
N LEU A 137 -14.22 6.38 -5.91
CA LEU A 137 -13.45 5.87 -7.03
C LEU A 137 -11.97 5.93 -6.69
N ARG A 138 -11.23 4.86 -6.98
CA ARG A 138 -9.79 4.77 -6.76
C ARG A 138 -9.05 4.60 -8.08
N LEU A 139 -8.10 5.48 -8.34
CA LEU A 139 -7.24 5.46 -9.52
C LEU A 139 -5.79 5.19 -9.13
N TRP A 140 -5.08 4.38 -9.92
CA TRP A 140 -3.63 4.24 -9.86
C TRP A 140 -3.03 5.04 -11.01
N LEU A 141 -2.21 6.05 -10.68
CA LEU A 141 -1.54 6.90 -11.65
C LEU A 141 -0.05 6.55 -11.73
N PHE A 142 0.47 6.53 -12.95
CA PHE A 142 1.87 6.29 -13.25
C PHE A 142 2.42 7.48 -14.02
N THR A 143 3.60 7.95 -13.62
CA THR A 143 4.27 9.08 -14.26
C THR A 143 5.73 8.72 -14.53
N PRO A 144 6.31 9.13 -15.67
CA PRO A 144 7.72 8.91 -15.96
C PRO A 144 8.67 9.39 -14.85
N GLY A 145 8.30 10.46 -14.13
CA GLY A 145 9.11 10.99 -13.02
C GLY A 145 9.24 10.06 -11.80
N LEU A 146 8.41 9.01 -11.74
CA LEU A 146 8.41 7.98 -10.71
C LEU A 146 8.68 6.57 -11.28
N ALA A 147 9.16 6.47 -12.53
CA ALA A 147 9.41 5.18 -13.18
C ALA A 147 10.72 4.52 -12.72
N ASP A 148 11.69 5.31 -12.24
CA ASP A 148 12.94 4.80 -11.70
C ASP A 148 12.76 4.37 -10.24
N VAL A 149 12.66 3.06 -10.03
CA VAL A 149 12.27 2.41 -8.77
C VAL A 149 13.18 1.20 -8.52
N PRO A 150 13.32 0.75 -7.26
CA PRO A 150 14.05 -0.48 -6.96
C PRO A 150 13.52 -1.68 -7.76
N GLU A 151 14.39 -2.59 -8.17
CA GLU A 151 14.00 -3.77 -8.96
C GLU A 151 12.93 -4.62 -8.25
N SER A 152 13.02 -4.76 -6.92
CA SER A 152 12.04 -5.49 -6.11
C SER A 152 10.64 -4.85 -6.09
N PHE A 153 10.48 -3.62 -6.59
CA PHE A 153 9.20 -2.93 -6.72
C PHE A 153 8.63 -3.11 -8.14
N ARG A 154 9.47 -3.42 -9.14
CA ARG A 154 9.08 -3.58 -10.56
C ARG A 154 8.13 -4.74 -10.82
N LEU A 155 8.17 -5.79 -10.00
CA LEU A 155 7.28 -6.95 -10.18
C LEU A 155 5.79 -6.58 -10.11
N ARG A 156 5.42 -5.50 -9.42
CA ARG A 156 4.04 -4.97 -9.42
C ARG A 156 3.69 -4.23 -10.73
N TYR A 157 4.68 -3.62 -11.38
CA TYR A 157 4.50 -2.94 -12.65
C TYR A 157 4.22 -3.94 -13.77
N LEU A 158 4.74 -5.16 -13.70
CA LEU A 158 4.41 -6.20 -14.68
C LEU A 158 2.90 -6.47 -14.78
N LEU A 159 2.19 -6.46 -13.65
CA LEU A 159 0.72 -6.59 -13.64
C LEU A 159 0.03 -5.36 -14.21
N THR A 160 0.52 -4.18 -13.83
CA THR A 160 0.00 -2.91 -14.32
C THR A 160 0.17 -2.80 -15.84
N ASP A 161 1.35 -3.13 -16.35
CA ASP A 161 1.68 -3.12 -17.77
C ASP A 161 0.83 -4.14 -18.54
N ALA A 162 0.59 -5.31 -17.94
CA ALA A 162 -0.30 -6.31 -18.52
C ALA A 162 -1.75 -5.80 -18.60
N TRP A 163 -2.24 -5.09 -17.58
CA TRP A 163 -3.57 -4.48 -17.56
C TRP A 163 -3.68 -3.30 -18.54
N ALA A 164 -2.63 -2.49 -18.68
CA ALA A 164 -2.59 -1.39 -19.64
C ALA A 164 -2.67 -1.91 -21.09
N LYS A 165 -2.07 -3.08 -21.37
CA LYS A 165 -2.15 -3.73 -22.68
C LYS A 165 -3.49 -4.42 -22.94
N ASN A 166 -4.14 -4.93 -21.88
CA ASN A 166 -5.41 -5.65 -21.96
C ASN A 166 -6.40 -5.11 -20.91
N PRO A 167 -6.97 -3.92 -21.14
CA PRO A 167 -7.87 -3.30 -20.17
C PRO A 167 -9.11 -4.17 -19.98
N ARG A 168 -9.51 -4.35 -18.72
CA ARG A 168 -10.77 -5.02 -18.37
C ARG A 168 -11.88 -3.96 -18.23
N PRO A 169 -13.12 -4.29 -18.59
CA PRO A 169 -14.24 -3.39 -18.32
C PRO A 169 -14.35 -3.11 -16.81
N PRO A 170 -14.80 -1.91 -16.41
CA PRO A 170 -14.97 -1.57 -15.01
C PRO A 170 -15.96 -2.55 -14.35
N ILE A 171 -15.70 -2.88 -13.07
CA ILE A 171 -16.58 -3.74 -12.27
C ILE A 171 -17.87 -3.04 -11.81
N TYR A 172 -18.09 -1.81 -12.25
CA TYR A 172 -19.24 -0.97 -11.91
C TYR A 172 -19.85 -0.38 -13.19
N ASP A 173 -21.15 -0.11 -13.14
CA ASP A 173 -21.87 0.55 -14.24
C ASP A 173 -21.62 2.06 -14.18
N VAL A 174 -20.96 2.59 -15.20
CA VAL A 174 -20.63 4.02 -15.32
C VAL A 174 -21.91 4.88 -15.34
N ASN A 175 -23.03 4.34 -15.81
CA ASN A 175 -24.31 5.07 -15.83
C ASN A 175 -24.87 5.32 -14.42
N GLN A 176 -24.51 4.50 -13.43
CA GLN A 176 -24.90 4.72 -12.03
C GLN A 176 -24.16 5.90 -11.39
N ILE A 177 -23.02 6.31 -11.95
CA ILE A 177 -22.23 7.46 -11.47
C ILE A 177 -22.75 8.77 -12.09
N MET A 178 -23.19 8.72 -13.35
CA MET A 178 -23.70 9.90 -14.07
C MET A 178 -25.08 10.37 -13.60
N GLY A 179 -25.86 9.51 -12.95
CA GLY A 179 -27.21 9.83 -12.45
C GLY A 179 -27.27 10.69 -11.19
N VAL A 180 -26.12 10.97 -10.54
CA VAL A 180 -26.04 11.77 -9.29
C VAL A 180 -25.60 13.22 -9.57
N ALA A 181 -25.25 13.55 -10.82
CA ALA A 181 -24.90 14.90 -11.25
C ALA A 181 -26.11 15.60 -11.90
N THR A 182 -27.16 15.82 -11.12
CA THR A 182 -28.18 16.85 -11.44
C THR A 182 -28.23 17.84 -10.28
N HIS A 183 -28.22 19.11 -10.67
CA HIS A 183 -27.95 20.34 -9.91
C HIS A 183 -28.48 20.44 -8.48
#